data_AF-A0A0C1RJQ6-F1
#
_entry.id   AF-A0A0C1RJQ6-F1
#
_cell.length_a   1.000
_cell.length_b   1.000
_cell.length_c   1.000
_cell.angle_alpha   90.00
_cell.angle_beta   90.00
_cell.angle_gamma   90.00
#
_symmetry.space_group_name_H-M   'P 1'
#
loop_
_entity.id
_entity.type
_entity.pdbx_description
1 polymer ?
#
loop_
_entity_poly.entity_id
_entity_poly.type
_entity_poly.pdbx_seq_one_letter_code
_entity_poly.pdbx_strand_id
1 'polypeptide(L)' 'MGKTITLRIDDDTYDIFRTAAQAQRRTISNFIEYATLSHVTEEAFVDDHEMAAILKDKALVSSLRKAKEDIKKGKYRIVK' A
#
# COMPACT_ATOMS: atom_id res chain seq x y z
N MET A 1 9.22 8.61 26.83
CA MET A 1 9.75 9.83 26.17
C MET A 1 9.56 9.67 24.67
N GLY A 2 8.94 10.64 23.98
CA GLY A 2 8.87 10.62 22.51
C GLY A 2 10.26 10.81 21.89
N LYS A 3 10.53 10.12 20.78
CA LYS A 3 11.72 10.33 19.95
C LYS A 3 11.28 11.02 18.66
N THR A 4 12.11 11.93 18.15
CA THR A 4 11.81 12.68 16.93
C THR A 4 12.56 12.08 15.76
N ILE A 5 11.85 11.85 14.66
CA ILE A 5 12.43 11.44 13.37
C ILE A 5 12.47 12.69 12.48
N THR A 6 13.64 12.96 11.89
CA THR A 6 13.83 14.05 10.91
C THR A 6 14.15 13.46 9.57
N LEU A 7 13.42 13.86 8.53
CA LEU A 7 13.55 13.35 7.17
C LEU A 7 13.76 14.54 6.22
N ARG A 8 14.73 14.41 5.31
CA ARG A 8 14.91 15.35 4.20
C ARG A 8 14.45 14.66 2.93
N ILE A 9 13.50 15.28 2.24
CA ILE A 9 12.92 14.80 0.97
C ILE A 9 12.83 15.97 -0.01
N ASP A 10 12.75 15.66 -1.29
CA ASP A 10 12.45 16.64 -2.34
C ASP A 10 10.95 17.03 -2.34
N ASP A 11 10.65 18.08 -3.10
CA ASP A 11 9.30 18.66 -3.18
C ASP A 11 8.29 17.69 -3.79
N ASP A 12 8.68 16.92 -4.80
CA ASP A 12 7.81 15.94 -5.46
C ASP A 12 7.38 14.85 -4.48
N THR A 13 8.33 14.31 -3.72
CA THR A 13 8.07 13.32 -2.67
C THR A 13 7.20 13.89 -1.56
N TYR A 14 7.47 15.14 -1.15
CA TYR A 14 6.65 15.83 -0.16
C TYR A 14 5.19 15.95 -0.62
N ASP A 15 4.96 16.32 -1.88
CA ASP A 15 3.62 16.49 -2.43
C ASP A 15 2.84 15.17 -2.55
N ILE A 16 3.52 14.08 -2.88
CA ILE A 16 2.94 12.74 -2.85
C ILE A 16 2.49 12.40 -1.42
N PHE A 17 3.35 12.59 -0.41
CA PHE A 17 3.01 12.30 0.98
C PHE A 17 1.88 13.19 1.50
N ARG A 18 1.90 14.48 1.16
CA ARG A 18 0.84 15.44 1.51
C ARG A 18 -0.50 15.00 0.95
N THR A 19 -0.55 14.65 -0.33
CA THR A 19 -1.78 14.22 -1.01
C THR A 19 -2.32 12.92 -0.41
N ALA A 20 -1.46 11.93 -0.18
CA ALA A 20 -1.84 10.65 0.43
C ALA A 20 -2.35 10.83 1.87
N ALA A 21 -1.67 11.65 2.68
CA ALA A 21 -2.07 11.95 4.05
C ALA A 21 -3.43 12.67 4.10
N GLN A 22 -3.65 13.63 3.20
CA GLN A 22 -4.94 14.34 3.06
C GLN A 22 -6.08 13.39 2.67
N ALA A 23 -5.85 12.49 1.71
CA ALA A 23 -6.84 11.49 1.29
C ALA A 23 -7.27 10.60 2.47
N GLN A 24 -6.35 10.32 3.41
CA GLN A 24 -6.60 9.55 4.61
C GLN A 24 -6.96 10.38 5.85
N ARG A 25 -7.20 11.69 5.68
CA ARG A 25 -7.56 12.65 6.75
C ARG A 25 -6.62 12.60 7.96
N ARG A 26 -5.30 12.52 7.72
CA ARG A 26 -4.27 12.47 8.77
C ARG A 26 -3.09 13.39 8.43
N THR A 27 -2.24 13.66 9.41
CA THR A 27 -1.01 14.44 9.21
C THR A 27 0.04 13.61 8.45
N ILE A 28 0.99 14.28 7.79
CA ILE A 28 2.10 13.61 7.09
C ILE A 28 2.90 12.73 8.05
N SER A 29 3.20 13.23 9.25
CA SER A 29 3.94 12.47 10.26
C SER A 29 3.22 11.19 10.66
N ASN A 30 1.90 11.26 10.90
CA ASN A 30 1.11 10.09 11.26
C ASN A 30 0.93 9.12 10.08
N PHE A 31 0.82 9.63 8.85
CA PHE A 31 0.80 8.80 7.65
C PHE A 31 2.10 8.00 7.50
N ILE A 32 3.26 8.65 7.63
CA ILE A 32 4.57 7.99 7.54
C ILE A 32 4.74 6.96 8.66
N GLU A 33 4.40 7.32 9.89
CA GLU A 33 4.46 6.40 11.04
C GLU A 33 3.63 5.14 10.79
N TYR A 34 2.36 5.32 10.40
CA TYR A 34 1.46 4.19 10.12
C TYR A 34 1.96 3.33 8.96
N ALA A 35 2.36 3.95 7.84
CA ALA A 35 2.85 3.22 6.67
C ALA A 35 4.11 2.41 7.01
N THR A 36 5.03 3.00 7.78
CA THR A 36 6.26 2.32 8.21
C THR A 36 5.94 1.15 9.13
N LEU A 37 5.04 1.36 10.10
CA LEU A 37 4.63 0.30 11.01
C LEU A 37 3.92 -0.84 10.27
N SER A 38 3.01 -0.51 9.34
CA SER A 38 2.32 -1.50 8.51
C SER A 38 3.32 -2.31 7.68
N HIS A 39 4.26 -1.64 7.02
CA HIS A 39 5.26 -2.30 6.20
C HIS A 39 6.14 -3.27 6.99
N VAL A 40 6.67 -2.82 8.15
CA VAL A 40 7.47 -3.69 9.04
C VAL A 40 6.63 -4.85 9.59
N THR A 41 5.36 -4.59 9.90
CA THR A 41 4.44 -5.64 10.38
C THR A 41 4.15 -6.65 9.26
N GLU A 42 3.82 -6.19 8.06
CA GLU A 42 3.59 -7.08 6.92
C GLU A 42 4.82 -7.93 6.63
N GLU A 43 6.02 -7.35 6.59
CA GLU A 43 7.25 -8.13 6.40
C GLU A 43 7.50 -9.14 7.53
N ALA A 44 7.16 -8.80 8.78
CA ALA A 44 7.38 -9.67 9.94
C ALA A 44 6.30 -10.75 10.12
N PHE A 45 5.09 -10.54 9.60
CA PHE A 45 3.92 -11.38 9.87
C PHE A 45 3.37 -12.11 8.63
N VAL A 46 3.97 -11.94 7.45
CA VAL A 46 3.64 -12.78 6.29
C VAL A 46 4.05 -14.23 6.57
N ASP A 47 3.07 -15.12 6.72
CA ASP A 47 3.28 -16.55 6.86
C ASP A 47 3.55 -17.19 5.49
N ASP A 48 4.70 -17.86 5.36
CA ASP A 48 5.09 -18.61 4.17
C ASP A 48 4.05 -19.65 3.76
N HIS A 49 3.33 -20.24 4.73
CA HIS A 49 2.27 -21.21 4.45
C HIS A 49 1.04 -20.57 3.81
N GLU A 50 0.58 -19.43 4.34
CA GLU A 50 -0.53 -18.67 3.76
C GLU A 50 -0.18 -18.17 2.35
N MET A 51 1.03 -17.64 2.17
CA MET A 51 1.50 -17.22 0.85
C MET A 51 1.60 -18.37 -0.15
N ALA A 52 2.09 -19.54 0.29
CA ALA A 52 2.13 -20.73 -0.54
C ALA A 52 0.72 -21.21 -0.93
N ALA A 53 -0.28 -21.05 -0.04
CA ALA A 53 -1.67 -21.39 -0.35
C ALA A 53 -2.27 -20.45 -1.40
N ILE A 54 -2.06 -19.14 -1.26
CA ILE A 54 -2.50 -18.12 -2.24
C ILE A 54 -1.90 -18.40 -3.62
N LEU A 55 -0.60 -18.70 -3.68
CA LEU A 55 0.10 -18.97 -4.94
C LEU A 55 -0.34 -20.30 -5.59
N LYS A 56 -0.78 -21.28 -4.80
CA LYS A 56 -1.32 -22.55 -5.30
C LYS A 56 -2.74 -22.44 -5.84
N ASP A 57 -3.50 -21.43 -5.40
CA ASP A 57 -4.85 -21.18 -5.93
C ASP A 57 -4.79 -20.59 -7.35
N LYS A 58 -4.85 -21.49 -8.34
CA LYS A 58 -4.83 -21.13 -9.76
C LYS A 58 -6.01 -20.26 -10.19
N ALA A 59 -7.17 -20.41 -9.55
CA ALA A 59 -8.36 -19.65 -9.90
C ALA A 59 -8.21 -18.19 -9.44
N LEU A 60 -7.76 -18.00 -8.20
CA LEU A 60 -7.44 -16.70 -7.63
C LEU A 60 -6.32 -16.00 -8.41
N VAL A 61 -5.20 -16.69 -8.66
CA VAL A 61 -4.08 -16.08 -9.40
C VAL A 61 -4.48 -15.70 -10.83
N SER A 62 -5.30 -16.52 -11.49
CA SER A 62 -5.81 -16.22 -12.83
C SER A 62 -6.75 -15.00 -12.83
N SER A 63 -7.66 -14.90 -11.86
CA SER A 63 -8.59 -13.78 -11.76
C SER A 63 -7.85 -12.46 -11.46
N LEU A 64 -6.86 -12.47 -10.56
CA LEU A 64 -6.03 -11.31 -10.25
C LEU A 64 -5.23 -10.83 -11.47
N ARG A 65 -4.66 -11.74 -12.27
CA ARG A 65 -3.96 -11.39 -13.51
C ARG A 65 -4.89 -10.76 -14.54
N LYS A 66 -6.09 -11.32 -14.72
CA LYS A 66 -7.11 -10.74 -15.61
C LYS A 66 -7.55 -9.37 -15.14
N ALA A 67 -7.81 -9.19 -13.85
CA ALA A 67 -8.16 -7.90 -13.27
C ALA A 67 -7.08 -6.83 -13.53
N LYS A 68 -5.80 -7.19 -13.39
CA LYS A 68 -4.69 -6.29 -13.73
C LYS A 68 -4.68 -5.87 -15.20
N GLU A 69 -4.97 -6.80 -16.12
CA GLU A 69 -5.10 -6.47 -17.54
C GLU A 69 -6.32 -5.60 -17.84
N ASP A 70 -7.45 -5.88 -17.20
CA ASP A 70 -8.68 -5.13 -17.39
C ASP A 70 -8.52 -3.68 -16.90
N ILE A 71 -7.86 -3.45 -15.76
CA ILE A 71 -7.50 -2.11 -15.28
C ILE A 71 -6.62 -1.39 -16.30
N LYS A 72 -5.57 -2.04 -16.82
CA LYS A 72 -4.70 -1.46 -17.87
C LYS A 72 -5.46 -1.11 -19.15
N LYS A 73 -6.48 -1.90 -19.49
CA LYS A 73 -7.34 -1.69 -20.67
C LYS A 73 -8.49 -0.70 -20.40
N GLY A 74 -8.57 -0.10 -19.20
CA GLY A 74 -9.63 0.82 -18.83
C GLY A 74 -11.00 0.16 -18.61
N LYS A 75 -11.05 -1.16 -18.46
CA LYS A 75 -12.29 -1.94 -18.29
C LYS A 75 -12.73 -1.97 -16.82
N TYR A 76 -13.02 -0.80 -16.27
CA TYR A 76 -13.56 -0.67 -14.93
C TYR A 76 -14.59 0.46 -14.87
N ARG A 77 -15.47 0.39 -13.88
CA ARG A 77 -16.44 1.45 -13.60
C ARG A 77 -16.21 1.94 -12.18
N ILE A 78 -15.87 3.21 -12.03
CA ILE A 78 -15.82 3.87 -10.72
C ILE A 78 -17.27 4.16 -10.32
N VAL A 79 -17.70 3.56 -9.22
CA VAL A 79 -19.01 3.87 -8.62
C VAL A 79 -18.76 4.88 -7.52
N LYS A 80 -19.44 6.04 -7.59
CA LYS A 80 -19.41 7.09 -6.57
C LYS A 80 -20.48 6.85 -5.51
#